data_AF-E9I7H5-F1
#
_entry.id   AF-E9I7H5-F1
#
_cell.length_a   1.000
_cell.length_b   1.000
_cell.length_c   1.000
_cell.angle_alpha   90.00
_cell.angle_beta   90.00
_cell.angle_gamma   90.00
#
_symmetry.space_group_name_H-M   'P 1'
#
loop_
_entity.id
_entity.type
_entity.pdbx_description
1 polymer ?
#
loop_
_entity_poly.entity_id
_entity_poly.type
_entity_poly.pdbx_seq_one_letter_code
_entity_poly.pdbx_strand_id
1 'polypeptide(L)'
;MIYACKSDLSNTKKEKNDLPPNIEIAKNIEVYYSENALKSALLTAPVMMREQDSVNKTTFPNGIKLDMFNPDGTLGSTLTSKYGEMDHLTNQMIAKDSVVRE
;
A
#
# COMPACT_ATOMS: atom_id res chain seq x y z
N MET A 1 -43.01 -9.63 9.98
CA MET A 1 -42.61 -8.23 9.71
C MET A 1 -41.18 -8.24 9.20
N ILE A 2 -40.98 -7.83 7.95
CA ILE A 2 -39.67 -7.75 7.31
C ILE A 2 -39.14 -6.35 7.64
N TYR A 3 -38.08 -6.26 8.44
CA TYR A 3 -37.46 -4.99 8.80
C TYR A 3 -36.72 -4.44 7.56
N ALA A 4 -37.37 -3.54 6.84
CA ALA A 4 -36.72 -2.70 5.84
C ALA A 4 -35.88 -1.66 6.58
N CYS A 5 -34.55 -1.85 6.60
CA CYS A 5 -33.62 -0.81 7.03
C CYS A 5 -33.68 0.32 5.98
N LYS A 6 -34.37 1.41 6.32
CA LYS A 6 -34.34 2.64 5.52
C LYS A 6 -32.91 3.18 5.54
N SER A 7 -32.20 3.03 4.43
CA SER A 7 -30.92 3.69 4.24
C SER A 7 -31.19 5.15 3.90
N ASP A 8 -31.18 6.02 4.90
CA ASP A 8 -31.08 7.47 4.70
C ASP A 8 -29.70 7.76 4.07
N LEU A 9 -29.67 7.84 2.74
CA LEU A 9 -28.50 8.13 1.91
C LEU A 9 -28.33 9.65 1.69
N SER A 10 -28.55 10.44 2.73
CA SER A 10 -28.54 11.90 2.69
C SER A 10 -27.58 12.44 3.74
N ASN A 11 -26.26 12.39 3.43
CA ASN A 11 -25.25 13.41 3.79
C ASN A 11 -23.81 12.89 3.83
N THR A 12 -23.30 12.30 2.74
CA THR A 12 -21.85 12.08 2.57
C THR A 12 -21.44 12.46 1.14
N LYS A 13 -21.63 13.74 0.80
CA LYS A 13 -21.12 14.38 -0.44
C LYS A 13 -20.14 15.52 -0.15
N LYS A 14 -19.21 15.31 0.78
CA LYS A 14 -18.05 16.18 1.02
C LYS A 14 -16.93 15.21 1.40
N GLU A 15 -16.15 14.63 0.48
CA GLU A 15 -14.88 15.17 -0.03
C GLU A 15 -14.38 14.28 -1.20
N LYS A 16 -15.18 14.13 -2.27
CA LYS A 16 -14.88 13.21 -3.39
C LYS A 16 -14.47 13.90 -4.69
N ASN A 17 -14.01 15.15 -4.64
CA ASN A 17 -13.95 16.00 -5.83
C ASN A 17 -12.54 16.37 -6.35
N ASP A 18 -11.45 15.91 -5.74
CA ASP A 18 -10.08 16.20 -6.22
C ASP A 18 -9.26 14.96 -6.61
N LEU A 19 -9.87 13.78 -6.61
CA LEU A 19 -9.20 12.55 -7.05
C LEU A 19 -9.76 12.16 -8.42
N PRO A 20 -8.90 11.93 -9.44
CA PRO A 20 -9.36 11.40 -10.72
C PRO A 20 -10.16 10.12 -10.47
N PRO A 21 -11.31 9.92 -11.15
CA PRO A 21 -12.32 8.90 -10.81
C PRO A 21 -11.84 7.44 -10.94
N ASN A 22 -10.55 7.22 -11.22
CA ASN A 22 -9.96 5.92 -11.50
C ASN A 22 -8.63 5.67 -10.76
N ILE A 23 -8.34 6.44 -9.71
CA ILE A 23 -7.16 6.21 -8.85
C ILE A 23 -7.61 5.93 -7.43
N GLU A 24 -7.27 4.74 -6.94
CA GLU A 24 -7.39 4.35 -5.55
C GLU A 24 -6.20 4.94 -4.78
N ILE A 25 -6.50 5.73 -3.74
CA ILE A 25 -5.49 6.31 -2.85
C ILE A 25 -5.70 5.77 -1.45
N ALA A 26 -4.67 5.10 -0.93
CA ALA A 26 -4.63 4.65 0.45
C ALA A 26 -3.54 5.41 1.21
N LYS A 27 -3.81 5.73 2.47
CA LYS A 27 -2.88 6.46 3.35
C LYS A 27 -2.51 5.59 4.54
N ASN A 28 -1.25 5.69 4.97
CA ASN A 28 -0.69 4.91 6.10
C ASN A 28 -0.94 3.40 5.94
N ILE A 29 -0.48 2.85 4.82
CA ILE A 29 -0.65 1.42 4.53
C ILE A 29 0.44 0.60 5.18
N GLU A 30 0.07 -0.59 5.62
CA GLU A 30 0.96 -1.63 6.09
C GLU A 30 0.66 -2.92 5.32
N VAL A 31 1.68 -3.46 4.66
CA VAL A 31 1.57 -4.71 3.90
C VAL A 31 2.53 -5.72 4.52
N TYR A 32 1.96 -6.82 5.01
CA TYR A 32 2.71 -7.89 5.61
C TYR A 32 3.04 -8.94 4.54
N TYR A 33 4.33 -9.18 4.33
CA TYR A 33 4.84 -10.25 3.49
C TYR A 33 5.27 -11.43 4.35
N SER A 34 4.70 -12.59 4.07
CA SER A 34 5.03 -13.84 4.74
C SER A 34 5.44 -14.87 3.72
N GLU A 35 6.64 -15.43 3.89
CA GLU A 35 7.14 -16.54 3.09
C GLU A 35 7.15 -17.79 3.99
N ASN A 36 6.56 -18.90 3.53
CA ASN A 36 6.48 -20.15 4.29
C ASN A 36 5.90 -20.01 5.72
N ALA A 37 4.87 -19.17 5.88
CA ALA A 37 4.21 -18.87 7.16
C ALA A 37 5.08 -18.17 8.22
N LEU A 38 6.30 -17.74 7.87
CA LEU A 38 7.11 -16.84 8.67
C LEU A 38 6.92 -15.41 8.16
N LYS A 39 6.79 -14.44 9.08
CA LYS A 39 6.77 -13.02 8.70
C LYS A 39 8.16 -12.68 8.16
N SER A 40 8.25 -12.44 6.86
CA SER A 40 9.52 -12.19 6.18
C SER A 40 9.78 -10.69 6.02
N ALA A 41 8.73 -9.89 5.79
CA ALA A 41 8.86 -8.43 5.74
C ALA A 41 7.56 -7.68 6.05
N LEU A 42 7.70 -6.43 6.51
CA LEU A 42 6.64 -5.44 6.66
C LEU A 42 6.96 -4.24 5.79
N LEU A 43 6.08 -3.95 4.84
CA LEU A 43 6.14 -2.75 4.01
C LEU A 43 5.19 -1.70 4.57
N THR A 44 5.70 -0.52 4.87
CA THR A 44 4.93 0.63 5.32
C THR A 44 5.09 1.77 4.33
N ALA A 45 3.99 2.42 3.95
CA ALA A 45 4.04 3.59 3.10
C ALA A 45 3.01 4.67 3.53
N PRO A 46 3.38 5.96 3.52
CA PRO A 46 2.45 7.03 3.87
C PRO A 46 1.31 7.19 2.86
N VAL A 47 1.62 6.98 1.57
CA VAL A 47 0.68 7.12 0.46
C VAL A 47 0.92 5.99 -0.55
N MET A 48 -0.14 5.27 -0.87
CA MET A 48 -0.22 4.32 -1.97
C MET A 48 -1.21 4.86 -2.99
N MET A 49 -0.83 4.82 -4.25
CA MET A 49 -1.70 5.15 -5.37
C MET A 49 -1.77 3.95 -6.32
N ARG A 50 -2.98 3.53 -6.67
CA ARG A 50 -3.23 2.45 -7.61
C ARG A 50 -4.20 2.93 -8.68
N GLU A 51 -3.79 2.83 -9.93
CA GLU A 51 -4.68 3.16 -11.05
C GLU A 51 -5.56 1.95 -11.37
N GLN A 52 -6.87 2.18 -11.49
CA GLN A 52 -7.84 1.12 -11.76
C GLN A 52 -7.83 0.70 -13.24
N ASP A 53 -7.38 1.55 -14.16
CA ASP A 53 -7.13 1.17 -15.56
C ASP A 53 -5.80 0.41 -15.74
N SER A 54 -4.80 0.73 -14.91
CA SER A 54 -3.52 0.06 -14.84
C SER A 54 -3.46 -0.76 -13.55
N VAL A 55 -4.37 -1.74 -13.43
CA VAL A 55 -4.48 -2.69 -12.30
C VAL A 55 -3.13 -3.36 -11.95
N ASN A 56 -2.22 -3.32 -12.93
CA ASN A 56 -0.90 -3.90 -12.94
C ASN A 56 0.17 -3.05 -12.24
N LYS A 57 -0.11 -1.81 -11.83
CA LYS A 57 0.89 -0.94 -11.19
C LYS A 57 0.37 -0.23 -9.95
N THR A 58 1.23 -0.14 -8.95
CA THR A 58 1.00 0.62 -7.72
C THR A 58 2.20 1.49 -7.43
N THR A 59 1.98 2.76 -7.15
CA THR A 59 3.05 3.73 -6.88
C THR A 59 2.97 4.22 -5.45
N PHE A 60 4.14 4.53 -4.90
CA PHE A 60 4.35 5.02 -3.55
C PHE A 60 5.15 6.32 -3.64
N PRO A 61 4.48 7.45 -3.94
CA PRO A 61 5.16 8.72 -4.22
C PRO A 61 5.86 9.30 -2.99
N ASN A 62 5.41 8.94 -1.79
CA ASN A 62 5.98 9.40 -0.51
C ASN A 62 7.00 8.41 0.06
N GLY A 63 7.48 7.49 -0.77
CA GLY A 63 8.45 6.49 -0.38
C GLY A 63 7.85 5.28 0.31
N ILE A 64 8.75 4.36 0.62
CA ILE A 64 8.45 3.07 1.23
C ILE A 64 9.48 2.80 2.33
N LYS A 65 9.03 2.08 3.35
CA LYS A 65 9.89 1.45 4.35
C LYS A 65 9.61 -0.05 4.32
N LEU A 66 10.63 -0.86 4.17
CA LEU A 66 10.55 -2.32 4.17
C LEU A 66 11.40 -2.85 5.31
N ASP A 67 10.74 -3.26 6.39
CA ASP A 67 11.37 -3.91 7.53
C ASP A 67 11.42 -5.42 7.25
N MET A 68 12.62 -5.97 7.06
CA MET A 68 12.83 -7.40 6.82
C MET A 68 13.16 -8.09 8.14
N PHE A 69 12.44 -9.17 8.43
CA PHE A 69 12.63 -9.93 9.66
C PHE A 69 13.45 -11.19 9.40
N ASN A 70 14.24 -11.56 10.40
CA ASN A 70 14.92 -12.84 10.45
C ASN A 70 13.93 -13.97 10.74
N PRO A 71 14.31 -15.25 10.51
CA PRO A 71 13.44 -16.40 10.81
C PRO A 71 12.99 -16.51 12.28
N ASP A 72 13.72 -15.89 13.20
CA ASP A 72 13.39 -15.81 14.63
C ASP A 72 12.39 -14.68 14.98
N GLY A 73 11.97 -13.89 13.98
CA GLY A 73 11.06 -12.76 14.14
C GLY A 73 11.74 -11.44 14.57
N THR A 74 13.07 -11.40 14.70
CA THR A 74 13.81 -10.16 14.98
C THR A 74 13.95 -9.31 13.72
N LEU A 75 14.02 -7.98 13.89
CA LEU A 75 14.30 -7.07 12.77
C LEU A 75 15.74 -7.32 12.29
N GLY A 76 15.88 -7.80 11.05
CA GLY A 76 17.17 -8.11 10.45
C GLY A 76 17.76 -6.94 9.69
N SER A 77 16.96 -6.31 8.81
CA SER A 77 17.40 -5.14 8.05
C SER A 77 16.22 -4.28 7.65
N THR A 78 16.44 -2.99 7.48
CA THR A 78 15.43 -2.05 7.00
C THR A 78 15.88 -1.44 5.68
N LEU A 79 15.01 -1.47 4.67
CA LEU A 79 15.19 -0.75 3.41
C LEU A 79 14.25 0.44 3.36
N THR A 80 14.79 1.64 3.14
CA THR A 80 13.99 2.84 2.92
C THR A 80 14.26 3.43 1.55
N SER A 81 13.25 4.08 0.98
CA SER A 81 13.33 4.73 -0.32
C SER A 81 12.38 5.90 -0.38
N LYS A 82 12.71 6.96 -1.13
CA LYS A 82 11.84 8.13 -1.31
C LYS A 82 10.74 7.90 -2.34
N TYR A 83 10.88 6.88 -3.17
CA TYR A 83 9.87 6.47 -4.13
C TYR A 83 9.82 4.94 -4.26
N GLY A 84 8.61 4.41 -4.43
CA GLY A 84 8.37 3.00 -4.71
C GLY A 84 7.41 2.80 -5.88
N GLU A 85 7.61 1.75 -6.65
CA GLU A 85 6.66 1.26 -7.66
C GLU A 85 6.59 -0.26 -7.56
N MET A 86 5.39 -0.81 -7.63
CA MET A 86 5.15 -2.25 -7.66
C MET A 86 4.43 -2.59 -8.95
N ASP A 87 5.06 -3.44 -9.75
CA ASP A 87 4.49 -4.01 -10.94
C ASP A 87 3.91 -5.39 -10.59
N HIS A 88 2.59 -5.52 -10.65
CA HIS A 88 1.84 -6.74 -10.33
C HIS A 88 1.88 -7.79 -11.45
N LEU A 89 2.23 -7.42 -12.70
CA LEU A 89 2.39 -8.40 -13.78
C LEU A 89 3.67 -9.20 -13.62
N THR A 90 4.75 -8.50 -13.30
CA THR A 90 6.07 -9.12 -13.10
C THR A 90 6.35 -9.45 -11.63
N ASN A 91 5.45 -9.04 -10.73
CA ASN A 91 5.60 -9.15 -9.28
C ASN A 91 6.92 -8.52 -8.77
N GLN A 92 7.37 -7.45 -9.42
CA GLN A 92 8.61 -6.76 -9.11
C GLN A 92 8.33 -5.45 -8.38
N MET A 93 9.05 -5.25 -7.28
CA MET A 93 9.06 -3.98 -6.55
C MET A 93 10.32 -3.19 -6.89
N ILE A 94 10.15 -1.93 -7.27
CA ILE A 94 11.21 -1.01 -7.62
C ILE A 94 11.24 0.11 -6.59
N ALA A 95 12.33 0.15 -5.81
CA ALA A 95 12.65 1.26 -4.94
C ALA A 95 13.56 2.24 -5.70
N LYS A 96 13.19 3.52 -5.78
CA LYS A 96 13.98 4.57 -6.44
C LYS A 96 14.19 5.75 -5.50
N ASP A 97 15.32 6.43 -5.73
CA ASP A 97 15.74 7.63 -5.01
C ASP A 97 16.09 7.38 -3.53
N SER A 98 17.40 7.48 -3.24
CA SER A 98 17.97 7.36 -1.89
C SER A 98 17.68 6.03 -1.20
N VAL A 99 17.94 4.91 -1.89
CA VAL A 99 17.79 3.57 -1.31
C VAL A 99 18.89 3.36 -0.27
N VAL A 100 18.49 3.28 1.00
CA VAL A 100 19.39 2.98 2.12
C VAL A 100 18.95 1.67 2.74
N ARG A 101 19.91 0.76 2.93
CA ARG A 101 19.74 -0.50 3.64
C ARG A 101 20.54 -0.40 4.94
N GLU A 102 19.83 -0.48 6.07
CA GLU A 102 20.39 -0.50 7.43
C GLU A 102 20.27 -1.90 8.04
#